data_AF-A0A8J7Q3B6-F1
#
_entry.id   AF-A0A8J7Q3B6-F1
#
_cell.length_a   1.000
_cell.length_b   1.000
_cell.length_c   1.000
_cell.angle_alpha   90.00
_cell.angle_beta   90.00
_cell.angle_gamma   90.00
#
_symmetry.space_group_name_H-M   'P 1'
#
loop_
_entity.id
_entity.type
_entity.pdbx_description
1 polymer ?
#
loop_
_entity_poly.entity_id
_entity_poly.type
_entity_poly.pdbx_seq_one_letter_code
_entity_poly.pdbx_strand_id
1 'polypeptide(L)'
;MKLSPRLRDTLLAFALLTPVAVVVFVWAACSPPGDKVNVRIVGLPGDLPFYCLAAWTADGPQPLEWYNPYWGEWSAHRPDGRGWRKGIESSGDVPARWRRADRYGVLTYSATTGWRVYRFRADEVPVEGGGIVTSRYVTFELTGRPAEPLDEATVDQLGLSAVPGELTDTPPRRGP
;
A
#
# COMPACT_ATOMS: atom_id res chain seq x y z
N MET A 1 35.14 13.58 39.68
CA MET A 1 35.08 14.23 38.35
C MET A 1 33.74 14.95 38.22
N LYS A 2 33.72 16.27 38.01
CA LYS A 2 32.49 17.01 37.69
C LYS A 2 32.26 16.94 36.18
N LEU A 3 31.12 16.39 35.74
CA LEU A 3 30.75 16.46 34.32
C LEU A 3 30.55 17.92 33.91
N SER A 4 31.01 18.26 32.71
CA SER A 4 30.76 19.60 32.15
C SER A 4 29.26 19.79 31.94
N PRO A 5 28.73 21.02 32.07
CA PRO A 5 27.31 21.31 31.90
C PRO A 5 26.76 20.75 30.58
N ARG A 6 27.51 20.93 29.49
CA ARG A 6 27.16 20.41 28.16
C ARG A 6 27.05 18.89 28.11
N LEU A 7 27.94 18.15 28.78
CA LEU A 7 27.89 16.68 28.80
C LEU A 7 26.70 16.17 29.62
N ARG A 8 26.35 16.86 30.70
CA ARG A 8 25.16 16.57 31.51
C ARG A 8 23.87 16.80 30.72
N ASP A 9 23.78 17.88 29.97
CA ASP A 9 22.61 18.22 29.16
C ASP A 9 22.41 17.21 28.02
N THR A 10 23.49 16.79 27.35
CA THR A 10 23.43 15.74 26.31
C THR A 10 22.98 14.39 26.87
N LEU A 11 23.50 13.98 28.04
CA LEU A 11 23.10 12.72 28.69
C LEU A 11 21.63 12.75 29.14
N LEU A 12 21.15 13.90 29.64
CA LEU A 12 19.74 14.10 29.97
C LEU A 12 18.86 14.01 28.71
N ALA A 13 19.26 14.63 27.60
CA ALA A 13 18.54 14.53 26.34
C ALA A 13 18.48 13.09 25.83
N PHE A 14 19.59 12.34 25.87
CA PHE A 14 19.59 10.92 25.52
C PHE A 14 18.71 10.09 26.46
N ALA A 15 18.78 10.31 27.77
CA ALA A 15 17.94 9.60 28.74
C ALA A 15 16.45 9.88 28.56
N LEU A 16 16.08 11.06 28.07
CA LEU A 16 14.69 11.44 27.76
C LEU A 16 14.22 10.94 26.38
N LEU A 17 15.09 10.93 25.38
CA LEU A 17 14.74 10.53 24.01
C LEU A 17 14.77 9.00 23.83
N THR A 18 15.59 8.28 24.58
CA THR A 18 15.70 6.82 24.47
C THR A 18 14.37 6.11 24.79
N PRO A 19 13.64 6.42 25.87
CA PRO A 19 12.33 5.84 26.14
C PRO A 19 11.32 6.14 25.04
N VAL A 20 11.32 7.36 24.48
CA VAL A 20 10.43 7.75 23.37
C VAL A 20 10.76 6.94 22.12
N ALA A 21 12.04 6.83 21.76
CA ALA A 21 12.50 6.02 20.63
C ALA A 21 12.16 4.53 20.82
N VAL A 22 12.28 4.00 22.04
CA VAL A 22 11.90 2.63 22.37
C VAL A 22 10.39 2.43 22.26
N VAL A 23 9.58 3.36 22.76
CA VAL A 23 8.12 3.28 22.64
C VAL A 23 7.68 3.37 21.18
N VAL A 24 8.28 4.27 20.39
CA VAL A 24 8.00 4.37 18.95
C VAL A 24 8.44 3.10 18.21
N PHE A 25 9.61 2.55 18.56
CA PHE A 25 10.10 1.29 17.98
C PHE A 25 9.19 0.10 18.35
N VAL A 26 8.82 -0.04 19.62
CA VAL A 26 7.89 -1.07 20.09
C VAL A 26 6.51 -0.87 19.48
N TRP A 27 6.01 0.35 19.34
CA TRP A 27 4.75 0.60 18.65
C TRP A 27 4.84 0.29 17.15
N ALA A 28 5.95 0.59 16.49
CA ALA A 28 6.13 0.26 15.07
C ALA A 28 6.31 -1.26 14.85
N ALA A 29 7.05 -1.93 15.73
CA ALA A 29 7.36 -3.37 15.68
C ALA A 29 6.22 -4.24 16.22
N CYS A 30 5.46 -3.74 17.21
CA CYS A 30 4.34 -4.43 17.86
C CYS A 30 2.98 -3.82 17.50
N SER A 31 2.92 -2.85 16.57
CA SER A 31 1.69 -2.53 15.82
C SER A 31 1.08 -3.85 15.40
N PRO A 32 -0.21 -4.13 15.66
CA PRO A 32 -0.78 -5.46 15.54
C PRO A 32 -0.30 -6.12 14.25
N PRO A 33 0.55 -7.16 14.34
CA PRO A 33 1.07 -7.88 13.19
C PRO A 33 -0.03 -8.76 12.59
N GLY A 34 -1.30 -8.39 12.70
CA GLY A 34 -2.38 -8.91 11.86
C GLY A 34 -2.43 -8.16 10.54
N ASP A 35 -2.25 -6.85 10.60
CA ASP A 35 -2.78 -5.95 9.57
C ASP A 35 -1.74 -5.54 8.53
N LYS A 36 -0.42 -5.59 8.80
CA LYS A 36 0.58 -5.13 7.80
C LYS A 36 1.15 -6.31 7.01
N VAL A 37 0.98 -6.29 5.70
CA VAL A 37 1.61 -7.24 4.77
C VAL A 37 2.23 -6.47 3.61
N ASN A 38 3.48 -6.77 3.31
CA ASN A 38 4.17 -6.22 2.15
C ASN A 38 3.62 -6.85 0.88
N VAL A 39 3.08 -6.04 -0.01
CA VAL A 39 2.55 -6.53 -1.28
C VAL A 39 3.61 -6.37 -2.35
N ARG A 40 3.77 -7.44 -3.13
CA ARG A 40 4.50 -7.46 -4.39
C ARG A 40 3.53 -7.78 -5.53
N ILE A 41 3.65 -7.06 -6.64
CA ILE A 41 2.87 -7.33 -7.85
C ILE A 41 3.85 -7.57 -9.00
N VAL A 42 3.67 -8.71 -9.68
CA VAL A 42 4.51 -9.17 -10.78
C VAL A 42 3.68 -9.23 -12.06
N GLY A 43 4.27 -8.82 -13.19
CA GLY A 43 3.59 -8.88 -14.49
C GLY A 43 2.56 -7.77 -14.73
N LEU A 44 2.69 -6.62 -14.06
CA LEU A 44 1.85 -5.44 -14.37
C LEU A 44 2.02 -5.02 -15.84
N PRO A 45 0.91 -4.83 -16.58
CA PRO A 45 0.97 -4.25 -17.92
C PRO A 45 1.63 -2.87 -17.91
N GLY A 46 2.54 -2.64 -18.87
CA GLY A 46 3.41 -1.45 -18.89
C GLY A 46 2.73 -0.13 -19.24
N ASP A 47 1.49 -0.14 -19.72
CA ASP A 47 0.72 1.04 -20.12
C ASP A 47 -0.30 1.50 -19.06
N LEU A 48 -0.24 0.95 -17.84
CA LEU A 48 -1.21 1.26 -16.81
C LEU A 48 -0.82 2.54 -16.06
N PRO A 49 -1.64 3.59 -16.13
CA PRO A 49 -1.41 4.77 -15.32
C PRO A 49 -1.54 4.44 -13.82
N PHE A 50 -2.37 3.45 -13.45
CA PHE A 50 -2.82 3.23 -12.07
C PHE A 50 -3.22 1.78 -11.74
N TYR A 51 -2.93 1.36 -10.50
CA TYR A 51 -3.51 0.15 -9.91
C TYR A 51 -3.87 0.31 -8.42
N CYS A 52 -4.82 -0.48 -7.94
CA CYS A 52 -5.17 -0.64 -6.53
C CYS A 52 -5.45 -2.11 -6.16
N LEU A 53 -5.66 -2.37 -4.87
CA LEU A 53 -6.00 -3.70 -4.36
C LEU A 53 -7.37 -3.67 -3.70
N ALA A 54 -8.12 -4.76 -3.85
CA ALA A 54 -9.34 -4.98 -3.10
C ALA A 54 -9.43 -6.40 -2.55
N ALA A 55 -10.22 -6.55 -1.50
CA ALA A 55 -10.55 -7.78 -0.84
C ALA A 55 -12.06 -7.98 -0.87
N TRP A 56 -12.51 -9.14 -1.36
CA TRP A 56 -13.92 -9.52 -1.40
C TRP A 56 -14.25 -10.30 -0.14
N THR A 57 -14.93 -9.62 0.77
CA THR A 57 -15.39 -10.15 2.07
C THR A 57 -16.86 -10.54 1.99
N ALA A 58 -17.40 -11.10 3.08
CA ALA A 58 -18.84 -11.38 3.21
C ALA A 58 -19.70 -10.11 3.05
N ASP A 59 -19.17 -8.95 3.44
CA ASP A 59 -19.83 -7.64 3.33
C ASP A 59 -19.63 -6.98 1.94
N GLY A 60 -19.00 -7.69 1.01
CA GLY A 60 -18.71 -7.22 -0.35
C GLY A 60 -17.25 -6.79 -0.56
N PRO A 61 -16.95 -6.20 -1.75
CA PRO A 61 -15.63 -5.70 -2.09
C PRO A 61 -15.26 -4.50 -1.23
N GLN A 62 -14.04 -4.53 -0.68
CA GLN A 62 -13.49 -3.45 0.13
C GLN A 62 -12.06 -3.15 -0.32
N PRO A 63 -11.66 -1.87 -0.42
CA PRO A 63 -10.30 -1.52 -0.80
C PRO A 63 -9.31 -1.95 0.28
N LEU A 64 -8.11 -2.36 -0.14
CA LEU A 64 -6.99 -2.56 0.78
C LEU A 64 -6.20 -1.25 0.90
N GLU A 65 -5.98 -0.83 2.14
CA GLU A 65 -5.32 0.45 2.43
C GLU A 65 -3.80 0.32 2.28
N TRP A 66 -3.16 1.29 1.63
CA TRP A 66 -1.71 1.35 1.54
C TRP A 66 -1.12 2.17 2.69
N TYR A 67 0.03 1.75 3.22
CA TYR A 67 0.76 2.53 4.20
C TYR A 67 1.83 3.38 3.53
N ASN A 68 1.78 4.69 3.75
CA ASN A 68 2.81 5.60 3.30
C ASN A 68 3.87 5.78 4.41
N PRO A 69 5.12 5.29 4.20
CA PRO A 69 6.15 5.37 5.23
C PRO A 69 6.63 6.80 5.51
N TYR A 70 6.45 7.74 4.57
CA TYR A 70 6.90 9.12 4.72
C TYR A 70 5.94 9.96 5.58
N TRP A 71 4.65 9.63 5.56
CA TRP A 71 3.61 10.39 6.26
C TRP A 71 3.01 9.62 7.44
N GLY A 72 3.28 8.32 7.56
CA GLY A 72 2.74 7.48 8.64
C GLY A 72 1.24 7.24 8.51
N GLU A 73 0.67 7.44 7.32
CA GLU A 73 -0.77 7.42 7.07
C GLU A 73 -1.19 6.18 6.26
N TRP A 74 -2.36 5.65 6.61
CA TRP A 74 -3.07 4.66 5.82
C TRP A 74 -4.01 5.39 4.85
N SER A 75 -3.99 4.98 3.59
CA SER A 75 -4.91 5.50 2.59
C SER A 75 -5.72 4.35 2.00
N ALA A 76 -7.03 4.38 2.25
CA ALA A 76 -8.03 3.56 1.57
C ALA A 76 -8.28 4.01 0.11
N HIS A 77 -7.42 4.92 -0.41
CA HIS A 77 -7.46 5.70 -1.66
C HIS A 77 -7.84 7.18 -1.43
N ARG A 78 -6.91 8.11 -1.78
CA ARG A 78 -7.18 9.53 -2.01
C ARG A 78 -6.64 9.94 -3.39
N PRO A 79 -7.42 10.64 -4.22
CA PRO A 79 -6.97 11.19 -5.49
C PRO A 79 -6.22 12.50 -5.22
N ASP A 80 -4.95 12.41 -4.84
CA ASP A 80 -4.08 13.58 -4.69
C ASP A 80 -2.66 13.33 -5.21
N GLY A 81 -2.51 12.29 -6.05
CA GLY A 81 -1.24 11.92 -6.66
C GLY A 81 -0.29 11.15 -5.72
N ARG A 82 -0.74 10.71 -4.54
CA ARG A 82 0.13 10.03 -3.54
C ARG A 82 -0.30 8.63 -3.12
N GLY A 83 -1.47 8.14 -3.56
CA GLY A 83 -2.01 6.81 -3.25
C GLY A 83 -1.88 5.77 -4.38
N TRP A 84 -1.09 6.08 -5.40
CA TRP A 84 -0.96 5.32 -6.64
C TRP A 84 0.50 4.98 -6.91
N ARG A 85 0.79 3.79 -7.42
CA ARG A 85 2.07 3.56 -8.13
C ARG A 85 1.84 3.70 -9.62
N LYS A 86 2.60 4.60 -10.25
CA LYS A 86 2.77 4.63 -11.70
C LYS A 86 3.26 3.25 -12.12
N GLY A 87 2.67 2.63 -13.15
CA GLY A 87 3.01 1.28 -13.62
C GLY A 87 4.48 1.07 -14.03
N ILE A 88 5.31 2.12 -13.97
CA ILE A 88 6.74 2.14 -14.29
C ILE A 88 7.64 1.93 -13.04
N GLU A 89 7.11 2.07 -11.81
CA GLU A 89 7.89 1.87 -10.57
C GLU A 89 7.65 0.48 -9.95
N SER A 90 8.01 -0.56 -10.69
CA SER A 90 8.27 -1.89 -10.15
C SER A 90 9.58 -1.82 -9.35
N SER A 91 9.54 -1.96 -8.01
CA SER A 91 10.20 -3.09 -7.34
C SER A 91 10.11 -2.99 -5.81
N GLY A 92 9.25 -2.12 -5.27
CA GLY A 92 9.15 -1.93 -3.83
C GLY A 92 8.02 -2.76 -3.23
N ASP A 93 8.36 -3.61 -2.27
CA ASP A 93 7.42 -4.23 -1.34
C ASP A 93 6.70 -3.10 -0.58
N VAL A 94 5.40 -2.88 -0.84
CA VAL A 94 4.62 -1.82 -0.17
C VAL A 94 3.73 -2.43 0.90
N PRO A 95 3.83 -1.98 2.16
CA PRO A 95 2.93 -2.42 3.21
C PRO A 95 1.48 -2.02 2.88
N ALA A 96 0.61 -3.01 2.86
CA ALA A 96 -0.84 -2.86 2.77
C ALA A 96 -1.50 -3.36 4.06
N ARG A 97 -2.69 -2.82 4.34
CA ARG A 97 -3.54 -3.26 5.43
C ARG A 97 -4.25 -4.53 5.00
N TRP A 98 -3.66 -5.68 5.31
CA TRP A 98 -4.17 -6.98 4.95
C TRP A 98 -5.44 -7.31 5.71
N ARG A 99 -6.44 -7.81 4.98
CA ARG A 99 -7.73 -8.20 5.52
C ARG A 99 -8.08 -9.58 5.00
N ARG A 100 -8.54 -10.45 5.89
CA ARG A 100 -8.95 -11.79 5.49
C ARG A 100 -10.20 -11.70 4.60
N ALA A 101 -10.11 -12.30 3.42
CA ALA A 101 -11.16 -12.35 2.42
C ALA A 101 -11.13 -13.69 1.70
N ASP A 102 -12.24 -14.02 1.02
CA ASP A 102 -12.34 -15.23 0.20
C ASP A 102 -11.64 -15.05 -1.16
N ARG A 103 -11.60 -13.80 -1.63
CA ARG A 103 -10.92 -13.41 -2.87
C ARG A 103 -10.24 -12.06 -2.71
N TYR A 104 -9.20 -11.87 -3.50
CA TYR A 104 -8.47 -10.62 -3.63
C TYR A 104 -8.46 -10.19 -5.09
N GLY A 105 -8.15 -8.94 -5.34
CA GLY A 105 -8.02 -8.46 -6.71
C GLY A 105 -6.99 -7.35 -6.82
N VAL A 106 -6.25 -7.40 -7.92
CA VAL A 106 -5.49 -6.26 -8.42
C VAL A 106 -6.36 -5.55 -9.44
N LEU A 107 -6.70 -4.30 -9.17
CA LEU A 107 -7.54 -3.48 -10.02
C LEU A 107 -6.65 -2.53 -10.80
N THR A 108 -6.90 -2.38 -12.08
CA THR A 108 -6.10 -1.56 -12.99
C THR A 108 -7.02 -0.68 -13.79
N TYR A 109 -6.64 0.58 -13.98
CA TYR A 109 -7.40 1.51 -14.83
C TYR A 109 -6.62 1.80 -16.11
N SER A 110 -7.29 1.80 -17.24
CA SER A 110 -6.77 2.32 -18.51
C SER A 110 -7.82 3.22 -19.17
N ALA A 111 -7.38 4.32 -19.78
CA ALA A 111 -8.27 5.25 -20.47
C ALA A 111 -9.05 4.59 -21.63
N THR A 112 -8.51 3.51 -22.22
CA THR A 112 -9.14 2.84 -23.37
C THR A 112 -10.09 1.71 -22.96
N THR A 113 -9.85 1.07 -21.81
CA THR A 113 -10.59 -0.14 -21.40
C THR A 113 -11.31 -0.01 -20.06
N GLY A 114 -11.19 1.14 -19.39
CA GLY A 114 -11.78 1.41 -18.09
C GLY A 114 -11.13 0.61 -16.96
N TRP A 115 -11.90 0.38 -15.90
CA TRP A 115 -11.48 -0.43 -14.76
C TRP A 115 -11.54 -1.92 -15.10
N ARG A 116 -10.46 -2.62 -14.79
CA ARG A 116 -10.34 -4.07 -14.88
C ARG A 116 -9.80 -4.65 -13.60
N VAL A 117 -10.06 -5.94 -13.37
CA VAL A 117 -9.61 -6.67 -12.19
C VAL A 117 -8.98 -8.01 -12.55
N TYR A 118 -7.86 -8.30 -11.91
CA TYR A 118 -7.24 -9.62 -11.85
C TYR A 118 -7.67 -10.28 -10.54
N ARG A 119 -8.51 -11.31 -10.58
CA ARG A 119 -9.15 -11.91 -9.39
C ARG A 119 -8.40 -13.13 -8.87
N PHE A 120 -8.00 -13.13 -7.62
CA PHE A 120 -7.29 -14.21 -6.95
C PHE A 120 -8.17 -14.84 -5.87
N ARG A 121 -8.16 -16.18 -5.78
CA ARG A 121 -8.69 -16.88 -4.62
C ARG A 121 -7.71 -16.72 -3.45
N ALA A 122 -8.21 -16.78 -2.22
CA ALA A 122 -7.37 -16.56 -1.05
C ALA A 122 -6.19 -17.55 -0.91
N ASP A 123 -6.35 -18.77 -1.40
CA ASP A 123 -5.32 -19.81 -1.43
C ASP A 123 -4.25 -19.58 -2.52
N GLU A 124 -4.53 -18.77 -3.54
CA GLU A 124 -3.56 -18.41 -4.60
C GLU A 124 -2.58 -17.31 -4.17
N VAL A 125 -2.89 -16.59 -3.10
CA VAL A 125 -2.09 -15.47 -2.59
C VAL A 125 -1.75 -15.68 -1.11
N PRO A 126 -0.99 -16.74 -0.79
CA PRO A 126 -0.63 -17.04 0.59
C PRO A 126 0.16 -15.87 1.18
N VAL A 127 -0.13 -15.55 2.45
CA VAL A 127 0.74 -14.67 3.23
C VAL A 127 1.96 -15.47 3.64
N GLU A 128 3.10 -15.11 3.09
CA GLU A 128 4.39 -15.75 3.36
C GLU A 128 5.22 -14.96 4.38
N GLY A 129 6.14 -15.65 5.04
CA GLY A 129 6.98 -15.07 6.09
C GLY A 129 6.25 -14.88 7.42
N GLY A 130 6.80 -14.04 8.30
CA GLY A 130 6.24 -13.75 9.63
C GLY A 130 6.93 -14.49 10.77
N GLY A 131 7.99 -13.86 11.27
CA GLY A 131 8.62 -14.14 12.56
C GLY A 131 8.86 -12.83 13.30
N ILE A 132 9.44 -12.89 14.50
CA ILE A 132 9.70 -11.69 15.35
C ILE A 132 10.52 -10.63 14.59
N VAL A 133 11.32 -11.04 13.59
CA VAL A 133 12.27 -10.19 12.86
C VAL A 133 11.99 -10.12 11.35
N THR A 134 11.04 -10.91 10.81
CA THR A 134 10.82 -11.00 9.36
C THR A 134 9.46 -10.43 8.96
N SER A 135 9.48 -9.57 7.93
CA SER A 135 8.26 -9.01 7.33
C SER A 135 7.43 -10.11 6.66
N ARG A 136 6.11 -9.95 6.71
CA ARG A 136 5.17 -10.79 5.95
C ARG A 136 4.95 -10.19 4.57
N TYR A 137 4.83 -11.03 3.56
CA TYR A 137 4.61 -10.57 2.20
C TYR A 137 3.58 -11.42 1.46
N VAL A 138 2.94 -10.81 0.47
CA VAL A 138 2.01 -11.45 -0.48
C VAL A 138 2.44 -11.05 -1.88
N THR A 139 2.44 -12.03 -2.79
CA THR A 139 2.77 -11.79 -4.20
C THR A 139 1.53 -12.01 -5.06
N PHE A 140 1.18 -11.02 -5.88
CA PHE A 140 0.20 -11.12 -6.94
C PHE A 140 0.91 -11.31 -8.28
N GLU A 141 0.77 -12.50 -8.87
CA GLU A 141 1.31 -12.81 -10.20
C GLU A 141 0.23 -12.57 -11.27
N LEU A 142 0.45 -11.60 -12.14
CA LEU A 142 -0.49 -11.20 -13.20
C LEU A 142 -0.09 -11.80 -14.56
N THR A 143 1.12 -12.35 -14.70
CA THR A 143 1.62 -12.85 -15.99
C THR A 143 0.72 -13.97 -16.53
N GLY A 144 0.22 -13.79 -17.75
CA GLY A 144 -0.67 -14.75 -18.41
C GLY A 144 -2.08 -14.82 -17.81
N ARG A 145 -2.43 -13.94 -16.87
CA ARG A 145 -3.72 -13.91 -16.20
C ARG A 145 -4.67 -12.92 -16.88
N PRO A 146 -5.92 -13.30 -17.18
CA PRO A 146 -6.86 -12.39 -17.82
C PRO A 146 -7.35 -11.33 -16.83
N ALA A 147 -7.41 -10.08 -17.29
CA ALA A 147 -8.08 -9.00 -16.57
C ALA A 147 -9.55 -8.96 -17.00
N GLU A 148 -10.47 -9.02 -16.04
CA GLU A 148 -11.91 -8.97 -16.29
C GLU A 148 -12.42 -7.53 -16.15
N PRO A 149 -13.41 -7.08 -16.95
CA PRO A 149 -14.06 -5.81 -16.72
C PRO A 149 -14.67 -5.75 -15.32
N LEU A 150 -14.55 -4.60 -14.65
CA LEU A 150 -15.22 -4.36 -13.37
C LEU A 150 -16.60 -3.75 -13.62
N ASP A 151 -17.63 -4.27 -12.96
CA ASP A 151 -18.97 -3.68 -13.04
C ASP A 151 -19.03 -2.34 -12.30
N GLU A 152 -19.92 -1.46 -12.77
CA GLU A 152 -20.07 -0.08 -12.29
C GLU A 152 -20.44 -0.03 -10.80
N ALA A 153 -21.29 -0.95 -10.32
CA ALA A 153 -21.65 -1.03 -8.91
C ALA A 153 -20.43 -1.31 -8.02
N THR A 154 -19.53 -2.19 -8.47
CA THR A 154 -18.28 -2.47 -7.75
C THR A 154 -17.31 -1.28 -7.82
N VAL A 155 -17.24 -0.58 -8.96
CA VAL A 155 -16.44 0.66 -9.10
C VAL A 155 -16.91 1.71 -8.10
N ASP A 156 -18.22 1.94 -8.01
CA ASP A 156 -18.83 2.88 -7.06
C ASP A 156 -18.60 2.47 -5.61
N GLN A 157 -18.83 1.20 -5.28
CA GLN A 157 -18.64 0.68 -3.92
C GLN A 157 -17.18 0.81 -3.46
N LEU A 158 -16.22 0.63 -4.37
CA LEU A 158 -14.80 0.81 -4.10
C LEU A 158 -14.33 2.26 -4.17
N GLY A 159 -15.23 3.22 -4.46
CA GLY A 159 -14.90 4.64 -4.56
C GLY A 159 -14.00 4.99 -5.76
N LEU A 160 -14.03 4.17 -6.80
CA LEU A 160 -13.15 4.28 -7.98
C LEU A 160 -13.71 5.22 -9.07
N SER A 161 -14.94 5.69 -8.90
CA SER A 161 -15.68 6.51 -9.87
C SER A 161 -15.17 7.96 -9.97
N ALA A 162 -14.37 8.41 -9.01
CA ALA A 162 -13.77 9.76 -9.01
C ALA A 162 -12.55 9.91 -9.94
N VAL A 163 -12.09 8.82 -10.55
CA VAL A 163 -10.86 8.76 -11.37
C VAL A 163 -10.94 9.35 -12.80
N PRO A 164 -12.09 9.68 -13.44
CA PRO A 164 -12.09 10.08 -14.85
C PRO A 164 -11.60 11.50 -15.21
N GLY A 165 -11.34 12.42 -14.26
CA GLY A 165 -11.25 13.85 -14.57
C GLY A 165 -9.90 14.56 -14.40
N GLU A 166 -9.10 14.18 -13.41
CA GLU A 166 -7.97 15.04 -12.96
C GLU A 166 -6.59 14.61 -13.48
N LEU A 167 -6.53 13.48 -14.18
CA LEU A 167 -5.26 12.84 -14.57
C LEU A 167 -4.86 13.08 -16.03
N THR A 168 -5.71 13.77 -16.79
CA THR A 168 -5.54 14.00 -18.22
C THR A 168 -4.79 15.29 -18.57
N ASP A 169 -4.48 16.19 -17.62
CA ASP A 169 -4.13 17.57 -18.01
C ASP A 169 -2.94 18.24 -17.28
N THR A 170 -1.91 17.49 -16.90
CA THR A 170 -0.61 18.14 -16.63
C THR A 170 0.55 17.35 -17.24
N PRO A 171 1.00 17.68 -18.47
CA PRO A 171 2.30 17.22 -18.93
C PRO A 171 3.37 17.74 -17.95
N PRO A 172 4.46 16.98 -17.70
CA PRO A 172 5.54 17.47 -16.87
C PRO A 172 6.06 18.77 -17.48
N ARG A 173 5.89 19.90 -16.78
CA ARG A 173 6.61 21.13 -17.10
C ARG A 173 8.09 20.76 -17.10
N ARG A 174 8.69 20.66 -18.28
CA ARG A 174 10.13 20.85 -18.43
C ARG A 174 10.37 22.31 -18.03
N GLY A 175 10.80 22.51 -16.79
CA GLY A 175 11.39 23.77 -16.36
C GLY A 175 12.71 23.99 -17.12
N PRO A 176 13.11 25.27 -17.28
CA PRO A 176 14.19 25.69 -18.16
C PRO A 176 15.55 25.07 -17.81
#